data_AF-A0A7W4D6Y9-F1
#
_entry.id   AF-A0A7W4D6Y9-F1
#
_cell.length_a   1.000
_cell.length_b   1.000
_cell.length_c   1.000
_cell.angle_alpha   90.00
_cell.angle_beta   90.00
_cell.angle_gamma   90.00
#
_symmetry.space_group_name_H-M   'P 1'
#
loop_
_entity.id
_entity.type
_entity.pdbx_description
1 polymer ?
#
loop_
_entity_poly.entity_id
_entity_poly.type
_entity_poly.pdbx_seq_one_letter_code
_entity_poly.pdbx_strand_id
1 'polypeptide(L)'
;MGLRFKDLESWQEWHASRRRLHVLKDRLTRRAAAPLEMRFWTRGDTQRLLVACDSNSPTNQHALLEPLSAAPDLPAVIAQPATVELRLGTAWTEVDAGDALGSIRAVASIGDHLGVGYWAHKMARENSWHQLVVQHGLLTPYSPPPPVGSAVLAWSDADAAFLAAGRADLRTVTVGSPLLHAASQHQAPHVSRFEKPVFLGQLHGAELSRAAMTRSVTKFWRLTGATYRPHPREEDKLSRAQHAVWRAMGMKIEAGGSLAEVLRPTVAAFSTGVLEAAARGIPAWVFHDRPPTWLSEMWARYGLAPWGGSPTRFVPPDTDPVQAIVEQLRSHS
;
A
#
# COMPACT_ATOMS: atom_id res chain seq x y z
N MET A 1 -2.52 19.46 5.57
CA MET A 1 -3.78 18.71 5.34
C MET A 1 -3.60 17.30 5.89
N GLY A 2 -4.66 16.63 6.34
CA GLY A 2 -4.61 15.25 6.84
C GLY A 2 -5.52 14.31 6.07
N LEU A 3 -5.80 13.13 6.63
CA LEU A 3 -6.83 12.23 6.12
C LEU A 3 -8.20 12.93 6.09
N ARG A 4 -8.98 12.63 5.05
CA ARG A 4 -10.37 13.11 4.88
C ARG A 4 -11.31 12.40 5.84
N PHE A 5 -11.07 11.11 6.10
CA PHE A 5 -11.88 10.27 6.98
C PHE A 5 -11.10 10.00 8.26
N LYS A 6 -11.79 10.06 9.39
CA LYS A 6 -11.19 9.83 10.71
C LYS A 6 -11.59 8.49 11.31
N ASP A 7 -12.60 7.85 10.76
CA ASP A 7 -13.15 6.56 11.18
C ASP A 7 -13.34 5.64 9.97
N LEU A 8 -13.29 4.34 10.23
CA LEU A 8 -13.36 3.30 9.21
C LEU A 8 -14.72 3.30 8.50
N GLU A 9 -15.82 3.53 9.22
CA GLU A 9 -17.18 3.47 8.70
C GLU A 9 -17.39 4.53 7.62
N SER A 10 -17.09 5.79 7.91
CA SER A 10 -17.19 6.90 6.95
C SER A 10 -16.32 6.67 5.71
N TRP A 11 -15.12 6.10 5.90
CA TRP A 11 -14.24 5.73 4.78
C TRP A 11 -14.86 4.61 3.92
N GLN A 12 -15.42 3.58 4.55
CA GLN A 12 -16.07 2.45 3.88
C GLN A 12 -17.30 2.91 3.09
N GLU A 13 -18.14 3.77 3.66
CA GLU A 13 -19.29 4.36 2.99
C GLU A 13 -18.87 5.14 1.74
N TRP A 14 -17.86 6.00 1.87
CA TRP A 14 -17.32 6.72 0.74
C TRP A 14 -16.74 5.77 -0.32
N HIS A 15 -15.93 4.79 0.07
CA HIS A 15 -15.28 3.87 -0.85
C HIS A 15 -16.32 3.00 -1.59
N ALA A 16 -17.35 2.52 -0.90
CA ALA A 16 -18.49 1.83 -1.50
C ALA A 16 -19.24 2.75 -2.48
N SER A 17 -19.45 4.01 -2.12
CA SER A 17 -20.10 5.01 -2.98
C SER A 17 -19.33 5.33 -4.27
N ARG A 18 -18.05 4.94 -4.38
CA ARG A 18 -17.24 5.07 -5.60
C ARG A 18 -17.34 3.84 -6.49
N ARG A 19 -17.74 2.70 -5.94
CA ARG A 19 -17.99 1.43 -6.64
C ARG A 19 -19.48 1.25 -6.98
N ARG A 20 -20.22 2.33 -7.29
CA ARG A 20 -21.72 2.35 -7.38
C ARG A 20 -22.37 1.23 -8.19
N LEU A 21 -21.69 0.67 -9.20
CA LEU A 21 -22.20 -0.46 -9.98
C LEU A 21 -22.14 -1.81 -9.24
N HIS A 22 -21.23 -1.98 -8.28
CA HIS A 22 -21.14 -3.18 -7.42
C HIS A 22 -22.11 -3.10 -6.24
N VAL A 23 -22.26 -1.94 -5.60
CA VAL A 23 -23.13 -1.77 -4.42
C VAL A 23 -24.61 -2.04 -4.73
N LEU A 24 -25.08 -1.68 -5.93
CA LEU A 24 -26.46 -1.98 -6.33
C LEU A 24 -26.68 -3.49 -6.51
N LYS A 25 -25.67 -4.21 -7.01
CA LYS A 25 -25.69 -5.67 -7.17
C LYS A 25 -25.60 -6.38 -5.82
N ASP A 26 -24.70 -5.94 -4.94
CA ASP A 26 -24.52 -6.50 -3.59
C ASP A 26 -25.72 -6.22 -2.67
N ARG A 27 -26.42 -5.09 -2.82
CA ARG A 27 -27.68 -4.81 -2.09
C ARG A 27 -28.84 -5.69 -2.56
N LEU A 28 -28.89 -6.05 -3.85
CA LEU A 28 -29.89 -6.96 -4.40
C LEU A 28 -29.58 -8.42 -4.05
N THR A 29 -28.32 -8.76 -3.88
CA THR A 29 -27.87 -10.06 -3.36
C THR A 29 -27.43 -9.90 -1.90
N ARG A 30 -28.40 -9.72 -0.97
CA ARG A 30 -28.13 -9.87 0.48
C ARG A 30 -27.73 -11.33 0.78
N ARG A 31 -26.53 -11.71 0.38
CA ARG A 31 -25.79 -12.81 0.97
C ARG A 31 -25.18 -12.21 2.23
N ALA A 32 -25.56 -12.71 3.40
CA ALA A 32 -24.73 -12.51 4.59
C ALA A 32 -23.29 -12.78 4.17
N ALA A 33 -22.38 -11.84 4.40
CA ALA A 33 -20.97 -12.06 4.11
C ALA A 33 -20.60 -13.39 4.79
N ALA A 34 -20.16 -14.37 3.99
CA ALA A 34 -19.73 -15.64 4.56
C ALA A 34 -18.65 -15.35 5.62
N PRO A 35 -18.62 -16.10 6.74
CA PRO A 35 -17.58 -15.95 7.73
C PRO A 35 -16.21 -15.97 7.04
N LEU A 36 -15.33 -15.04 7.41
CA LEU A 36 -13.96 -15.05 6.90
C LEU A 36 -13.27 -16.29 7.46
N GLU A 37 -13.10 -17.32 6.64
CA GLU A 37 -12.23 -18.45 6.99
C GLU A 37 -10.79 -17.98 7.08
N MET A 38 -10.16 -18.26 8.21
CA MET A 38 -8.80 -17.86 8.53
C MET A 38 -7.93 -19.08 8.82
N ARG A 39 -6.65 -18.97 8.47
CA ARG A 39 -5.60 -19.92 8.84
C ARG A 39 -4.62 -19.23 9.78
N PHE A 40 -4.08 -19.98 10.73
CA PHE A 40 -3.16 -19.48 11.74
C PHE A 40 -1.85 -20.24 11.67
N TRP A 41 -0.75 -19.49 11.71
CA TRP A 41 0.59 -20.04 11.72
C TRP A 41 1.35 -19.53 12.93
N THR A 42 2.03 -20.41 13.65
CA THR A 42 2.82 -20.06 14.83
C THR A 42 4.31 -20.31 14.60
N ARG A 43 5.12 -19.52 15.29
CA ARG A 43 6.57 -19.73 15.44
C ARG A 43 6.98 -19.40 16.88
N GLY A 44 7.76 -20.28 17.50
CA GLY A 44 8.13 -20.22 18.92
C GLY A 44 6.98 -20.66 19.84
N ASP A 45 7.21 -20.78 21.15
CA ASP A 45 6.27 -21.45 22.07
C ASP A 45 5.32 -20.49 22.82
N THR A 46 5.64 -19.20 22.92
CA THR A 46 4.83 -18.19 23.63
C THR A 46 4.61 -16.96 22.76
N GLN A 47 3.57 -16.99 21.93
CA GLN A 47 3.34 -15.96 20.93
C GLN A 47 2.62 -14.77 21.56
N ARG A 48 3.34 -13.66 21.66
CA ARG A 48 2.80 -12.40 22.19
C ARG A 48 2.39 -11.41 21.10
N LEU A 49 2.80 -11.66 19.86
CA LEU A 49 2.51 -10.84 18.70
C LEU A 49 1.60 -11.59 17.70
N LEU A 50 0.49 -10.97 17.34
CA LEU A 50 -0.36 -11.36 16.23
C LEU A 50 -0.07 -10.47 15.01
N VAL A 51 0.29 -11.06 13.89
CA VAL A 51 0.47 -10.39 12.60
C VAL A 51 -0.72 -10.70 11.71
N ALA A 52 -1.54 -9.69 11.43
CA ALA A 52 -2.70 -9.81 10.54
C ALA A 52 -2.28 -9.50 9.10
N CYS A 53 -2.26 -10.53 8.26
CA CYS A 53 -1.79 -10.45 6.88
C CYS A 53 -2.89 -10.84 5.88
N ASP A 54 -3.51 -9.84 5.25
CA ASP A 54 -4.66 -10.03 4.37
C ASP A 54 -4.31 -10.51 2.94
N SER A 55 -3.05 -10.42 2.52
CA SER A 55 -2.64 -10.81 1.18
C SER A 55 -1.15 -11.10 1.07
N ASN A 56 -0.75 -11.84 0.03
CA ASN A 56 0.65 -12.04 -0.35
C ASN A 56 1.20 -10.91 -1.24
N SER A 57 0.58 -9.73 -1.23
CA SER A 57 1.04 -8.58 -2.04
C SER A 57 2.42 -8.09 -1.59
N PRO A 58 3.24 -7.51 -2.50
CA PRO A 58 4.55 -6.95 -2.13
C PRO A 58 4.47 -5.98 -0.95
N THR A 59 3.42 -5.16 -0.89
CA THR A 59 3.23 -4.22 0.23
C THR A 59 3.02 -4.90 1.59
N ASN A 60 2.32 -6.05 1.66
CA ASN A 60 2.19 -6.81 2.90
C ASN A 60 3.49 -7.56 3.23
N GLN A 61 4.19 -8.06 2.21
CA GLN A 61 5.48 -8.71 2.39
C GLN A 61 6.49 -7.75 3.03
N HIS A 62 6.70 -6.57 2.44
CA HIS A 62 7.63 -5.56 2.94
C HIS A 62 7.21 -4.97 4.30
N ALA A 63 5.91 -4.75 4.53
CA ALA A 63 5.46 -4.10 5.77
C ALA A 63 5.40 -5.05 6.97
N LEU A 64 5.11 -6.34 6.76
CA LEU A 64 4.82 -7.28 7.86
C LEU A 64 5.74 -8.50 7.87
N LEU A 65 5.86 -9.20 6.74
CA LEU A 65 6.53 -10.51 6.70
C LEU A 65 8.06 -10.42 6.68
N GLU A 66 8.61 -9.41 6.02
CA GLU A 66 10.06 -9.16 6.00
C GLU A 66 10.60 -8.78 7.38
N PRO A 67 10.02 -7.81 8.13
CA PRO A 67 10.40 -7.57 9.52
C PRO A 67 10.35 -8.82 10.38
N LEU A 68 9.30 -9.63 10.23
CA LEU A 68 9.17 -10.87 10.99
C LEU A 68 10.18 -11.95 10.60
N SER A 69 10.61 -11.95 9.35
CA SER A 69 11.68 -12.83 8.84
C SER A 69 13.06 -12.37 9.33
N ALA A 70 13.27 -11.06 9.48
CA ALA A 70 14.48 -10.46 10.03
C ALA A 70 14.63 -10.65 11.55
N ALA A 71 13.56 -11.05 12.24
CA ALA A 71 13.55 -11.36 13.67
C ALA A 71 13.13 -12.84 13.91
N PRO A 72 13.97 -13.83 13.57
CA PRO A 72 13.61 -15.25 13.69
C PRO A 72 13.38 -15.70 15.14
N ASP A 73 13.96 -14.98 16.10
CA ASP A 73 13.84 -15.18 17.54
C ASP A 73 12.54 -14.62 18.13
N LEU A 74 11.81 -13.77 17.39
CA LEU A 74 10.55 -13.18 17.84
C LEU A 74 9.40 -14.18 17.67
N PRO A 75 8.79 -14.68 18.76
CA PRO A 75 7.65 -15.57 18.68
C PRO A 75 6.40 -14.82 18.23
N ALA A 76 5.66 -15.37 17.28
CA ALA A 76 4.51 -14.69 16.69
C ALA A 76 3.50 -15.67 16.10
N VAL A 77 2.29 -15.15 15.90
CA VAL A 77 1.22 -15.78 15.14
C VAL A 77 0.96 -14.96 13.89
N ILE A 78 0.81 -15.61 12.74
CA ILE A 78 0.27 -14.99 11.53
C ILE A 78 -1.17 -15.46 11.35
N ALA A 79 -2.09 -14.52 11.24
CA ALA A 79 -3.44 -14.78 10.75
C ALA A 79 -3.55 -14.33 9.29
N GLN A 80 -4.17 -15.17 8.44
CA GLN A 80 -4.39 -14.90 7.03
C GLN A 80 -5.75 -15.45 6.57
N PRO A 81 -6.33 -14.96 5.46
CA PRO A 81 -7.49 -15.61 4.84
C PRO A 81 -7.11 -17.01 4.35
N ALA A 82 -8.02 -17.98 4.44
CA ALA A 82 -7.78 -19.35 3.96
C ALA A 82 -7.51 -19.42 2.44
N THR A 83 -7.94 -18.42 1.68
CA THR A 83 -7.73 -18.30 0.23
C THR A 83 -6.37 -17.70 -0.15
N VAL A 84 -5.59 -17.25 0.84
CA VAL A 84 -4.26 -16.64 0.62
C VAL A 84 -3.20 -17.64 1.03
N GLU A 85 -2.25 -17.87 0.13
CA GLU A 85 -1.05 -18.64 0.42
C GLU A 85 0.13 -17.69 0.61
N LEU A 86 0.64 -17.63 1.84
CA LEU A 86 1.86 -16.91 2.19
C LEU A 86 3.08 -17.85 2.04
N ARG A 87 4.19 -17.29 1.59
CA ARG A 87 5.46 -18.02 1.50
C ARG A 87 6.15 -17.95 2.85
N LEU A 88 5.80 -18.87 3.75
CA LEU A 88 6.39 -18.99 5.07
C LEU A 88 7.54 -20.02 5.04
N GLY A 89 8.59 -19.77 5.84
CA GLY A 89 9.69 -20.71 6.01
C GLY A 89 9.31 -21.93 6.87
N THR A 90 10.18 -22.92 6.95
CA THR A 90 9.96 -24.18 7.69
C THR A 90 9.80 -24.02 9.20
N ALA A 91 10.13 -22.85 9.76
CA ALA A 91 9.94 -22.55 11.17
C ALA A 91 8.47 -22.26 11.55
N TRP A 92 7.58 -22.16 10.58
CA TRP A 92 6.16 -21.88 10.79
C TRP A 92 5.34 -23.17 10.78
N THR A 93 4.46 -23.32 11.77
CA THR A 93 3.54 -24.45 11.90
C THR A 93 2.10 -23.96 11.88
N GLU A 94 1.26 -24.57 11.05
CA GLU A 94 -0.17 -24.29 11.02
C GLU A 94 -0.85 -24.87 12.26
N VAL A 95 -1.72 -24.10 12.89
CA VAL A 95 -2.42 -24.47 14.12
C VAL A 95 -3.87 -23.99 14.09
N ASP A 96 -4.69 -24.52 15.00
CA ASP A 96 -6.04 -24.02 15.21
C ASP A 96 -6.05 -22.67 15.95
N ALA A 97 -7.12 -21.89 15.75
CA ALA A 97 -7.26 -20.56 16.34
C ALA A 97 -7.20 -20.56 17.87
N GLY A 98 -7.74 -21.60 18.52
CA GLY A 98 -7.77 -21.72 19.97
C GLY A 98 -6.36 -21.81 20.57
N ASP A 99 -5.47 -22.54 19.90
CA ASP A 99 -4.08 -22.74 20.35
C ASP A 99 -3.22 -21.50 20.06
N ALA A 100 -3.53 -20.77 18.99
CA ALA A 100 -2.72 -19.65 18.52
C ALA A 100 -2.84 -18.38 19.38
N LEU A 101 -3.99 -18.13 20.02
CA LEU A 101 -4.34 -16.78 20.50
C LEU A 101 -4.21 -16.59 22.02
N GLY A 102 -3.86 -17.64 22.78
CA GLY A 102 -3.97 -17.64 24.25
C GLY A 102 -3.05 -16.66 24.99
N SER A 103 -1.97 -16.16 24.37
CA SER A 103 -0.96 -15.31 25.04
C SER A 103 -0.64 -13.99 24.33
N ILE A 104 -1.46 -13.60 23.35
CA ILE A 104 -1.25 -12.39 22.55
C ILE A 104 -1.38 -11.12 23.41
N ARG A 105 -0.51 -10.15 23.14
CA ARG A 105 -0.48 -8.83 23.79
C ARG A 105 -0.43 -7.68 22.81
N ALA A 106 -0.06 -7.95 21.55
CA ALA A 106 -0.02 -6.95 20.49
C ALA A 106 -0.50 -7.51 19.16
N VAL A 107 -1.06 -6.64 18.34
CA VAL A 107 -1.36 -6.88 16.92
C VAL A 107 -0.54 -5.94 16.04
N ALA A 108 0.03 -6.47 14.97
CA ALA A 108 0.61 -5.70 13.87
C ALA A 108 -0.15 -5.98 12.57
N SER A 109 -0.53 -4.93 11.85
CA SER A 109 -1.23 -5.05 10.57
C SER A 109 -0.95 -3.84 9.68
N ILE A 110 -1.54 -3.82 8.48
CA ILE A 110 -1.57 -2.63 7.61
C ILE A 110 -2.84 -1.77 7.80
N GLY A 111 -3.58 -2.00 8.89
CA GLY A 111 -4.84 -1.34 9.27
C GLY A 111 -6.03 -2.29 9.30
N ASP A 112 -7.20 -1.78 9.67
CA ASP A 112 -8.45 -2.55 9.85
C ASP A 112 -9.41 -2.45 8.66
N HIS A 113 -8.93 -1.99 7.51
CA HIS A 113 -9.74 -1.79 6.31
C HIS A 113 -9.92 -3.06 5.46
N LEU A 114 -9.26 -4.15 5.84
CA LEU A 114 -9.37 -5.49 5.25
C LEU A 114 -9.85 -6.50 6.30
N GLY A 115 -10.21 -7.71 5.87
CA GLY A 115 -10.95 -8.67 6.69
C GLY A 115 -10.18 -9.15 7.93
N VAL A 116 -8.94 -9.60 7.75
CA VAL A 116 -8.12 -10.12 8.86
C VAL A 116 -7.65 -8.97 9.75
N GLY A 117 -7.20 -7.86 9.17
CA GLY A 117 -6.90 -6.64 9.92
C GLY A 117 -8.07 -6.18 10.79
N TYR A 118 -9.28 -6.13 10.24
CA TYR A 118 -10.49 -5.78 10.99
C TYR A 118 -10.74 -6.71 12.18
N TRP A 119 -10.70 -8.02 11.93
CA TRP A 119 -10.86 -9.03 12.96
C TRP A 119 -9.81 -8.87 14.07
N ALA A 120 -8.53 -8.74 13.70
CA ALA A 120 -7.43 -8.68 14.65
C ALA A 120 -7.46 -7.38 15.50
N HIS A 121 -7.80 -6.24 14.90
CA HIS A 121 -7.97 -4.99 15.64
C HIS A 121 -9.22 -4.98 16.52
N LYS A 122 -10.29 -5.68 16.12
CA LYS A 122 -11.45 -5.90 16.99
C LYS A 122 -11.05 -6.73 18.22
N MET A 123 -10.37 -7.85 18.02
CA MET A 123 -9.83 -8.68 19.12
C MET A 123 -8.91 -7.88 20.03
N ALA A 124 -8.02 -7.06 19.45
CA ALA A 124 -7.11 -6.23 20.22
C ALA A 124 -7.85 -5.22 21.12
N ARG A 125 -8.94 -4.61 20.64
CA ARG A 125 -9.76 -3.73 21.48
C ARG A 125 -10.48 -4.49 22.60
N GLU A 126 -11.07 -5.64 22.28
CA GLU A 126 -11.80 -6.47 23.25
C GLU A 126 -10.89 -7.02 24.36
N ASN A 127 -9.61 -7.26 24.05
CA ASN A 127 -8.62 -7.82 24.97
C ASN A 127 -7.56 -6.82 25.45
N SER A 128 -7.72 -5.52 25.12
CA SER A 128 -6.77 -4.46 25.45
C SER A 128 -5.32 -4.72 25.00
N TRP A 129 -5.14 -5.34 23.84
CA TRP A 129 -3.83 -5.53 23.21
C TRP A 129 -3.32 -4.24 22.58
N HIS A 130 -1.99 -4.09 22.54
CA HIS A 130 -1.35 -3.03 21.77
C HIS A 130 -1.65 -3.16 20.29
N GLN A 131 -1.92 -2.05 19.62
CA GLN A 131 -2.28 -2.02 18.21
C GLN A 131 -1.21 -1.27 17.41
N LEU A 132 -0.57 -1.96 16.48
CA LEU A 132 0.46 -1.43 15.58
C LEU A 132 -0.06 -1.46 14.13
N VAL A 133 0.02 -0.32 13.45
CA VAL A 133 -0.30 -0.19 12.03
C VAL A 133 0.95 0.20 11.28
N VAL A 134 1.40 -0.64 10.35
CA VAL A 134 2.56 -0.36 9.50
C VAL A 134 2.09 0.30 8.20
N GLN A 135 2.62 1.48 7.92
CA GLN A 135 2.41 2.11 6.63
C GLN A 135 3.02 1.25 5.51
N HIS A 136 2.23 0.95 4.48
CA HIS A 136 2.60 0.02 3.41
C HIS A 136 2.57 0.66 2.01
N GLY A 137 2.22 1.95 1.92
CA GLY A 137 2.10 2.66 0.65
C GLY A 137 2.00 4.17 0.82
N LEU A 138 1.89 4.88 -0.30
CA LEU A 138 1.65 6.32 -0.34
C LEU A 138 0.31 6.68 0.31
N LEU A 139 0.31 7.73 1.11
CA LEU A 139 -0.89 8.24 1.75
C LEU A 139 -1.52 9.34 0.91
N THR A 140 -2.82 9.21 0.65
CA THR A 140 -3.66 10.29 0.11
C THR A 140 -4.69 10.69 1.17
N PRO A 141 -5.40 11.82 1.04
CA PRO A 141 -6.50 12.13 1.95
C PRO A 141 -7.60 11.05 1.97
N TYR A 142 -7.64 10.19 0.95
CA TYR A 142 -8.63 9.14 0.80
C TYR A 142 -8.12 7.77 1.26
N SER A 143 -6.90 7.68 1.80
CA SER A 143 -6.39 6.47 2.42
C SER A 143 -7.26 6.06 3.62
N PRO A 144 -7.39 4.76 3.91
CA PRO A 144 -8.13 4.30 5.09
C PRO A 144 -7.48 4.85 6.37
N PRO A 145 -8.28 5.33 7.33
CA PRO A 145 -7.74 5.80 8.60
C PRO A 145 -7.24 4.63 9.45
N PRO A 146 -6.17 4.84 10.25
CA PRO A 146 -5.78 3.87 11.26
C PRO A 146 -6.86 3.68 12.35
N PRO A 147 -6.93 2.50 12.97
CA PRO A 147 -7.82 2.23 14.11
C PRO A 147 -7.58 3.22 15.24
N VAL A 148 -8.63 3.49 16.02
CA VAL A 148 -8.55 4.38 17.18
C VAL A 148 -7.55 3.86 18.21
N GLY A 149 -6.73 4.75 18.75
CA GLY A 149 -5.77 4.41 19.81
C GLY A 149 -4.55 3.60 19.34
N SER A 150 -4.35 3.44 18.03
CA SER A 150 -3.24 2.66 17.48
C SER A 150 -1.93 3.46 17.43
N ALA A 151 -0.82 2.72 17.46
CA ALA A 151 0.50 3.23 17.10
C ALA A 151 0.74 2.99 15.61
N VAL A 152 1.09 4.05 14.88
CA VAL A 152 1.32 3.98 13.43
C VAL A 152 2.81 4.12 13.14
N LEU A 153 3.37 3.11 12.45
CA LEU A 153 4.75 3.10 11.99
C LEU A 153 4.78 3.73 10.58
N ALA A 154 5.18 5.01 10.53
CA ALA A 154 5.12 5.85 9.35
C ALA A 154 6.46 5.90 8.60
N TRP A 155 6.43 6.15 7.29
CA TRP A 155 7.67 6.22 6.49
C TRP A 155 8.50 7.48 6.75
N SER A 156 7.89 8.56 7.22
CA SER A 156 8.56 9.83 7.50
C SER A 156 7.79 10.61 8.56
N ASP A 157 8.43 11.63 9.16
CA ASP A 157 7.77 12.55 10.08
C ASP A 157 6.61 13.31 9.40
N ALA A 158 6.75 13.59 8.10
CA ALA A 158 5.69 14.23 7.33
C ALA A 158 4.47 13.30 7.15
N ASP A 159 4.70 12.00 7.01
CA ASP A 159 3.62 10.99 6.95
C ASP A 159 2.97 10.80 8.33
N ALA A 160 3.79 10.75 9.39
CA ALA A 160 3.31 10.72 10.78
C ALA A 160 2.40 11.92 11.07
N ALA A 161 2.84 13.13 10.75
CA ALA A 161 2.06 14.36 10.92
C ALA A 161 0.77 14.35 10.07
N PHE A 162 0.83 13.82 8.84
CA PHE A 162 -0.33 13.70 7.97
C PHE A 162 -1.40 12.75 8.54
N LEU A 163 -0.99 11.61 9.10
CA LEU A 163 -1.87 10.62 9.73
C LEU A 163 -2.47 11.13 11.05
N ALA A 164 -1.65 11.74 11.90
CA ALA A 164 -2.06 12.25 13.21
C ALA A 164 -2.85 13.56 13.14
N ALA A 165 -2.97 14.18 11.96
CA ALA A 165 -3.66 15.46 11.79
C ALA A 165 -5.12 15.40 12.28
N GLY A 166 -5.37 16.03 13.43
CA GLY A 166 -6.68 16.03 14.08
C GLY A 166 -7.09 14.67 14.67
N ARG A 167 -6.11 13.82 15.00
CA ARG A 167 -6.22 12.48 15.61
C ARG A 167 -5.22 12.35 16.77
N ALA A 168 -5.53 13.00 17.89
CA ALA A 168 -4.69 12.97 19.10
C ALA A 168 -4.65 11.58 19.79
N ASP A 169 -5.54 10.68 19.39
CA ASP A 169 -5.59 9.30 19.84
C ASP A 169 -4.51 8.42 19.19
N LEU A 170 -3.86 8.87 18.11
CA LEU A 170 -2.81 8.11 17.44
C LEU A 170 -1.45 8.41 18.05
N ARG A 171 -0.66 7.36 18.26
CA ARG A 171 0.79 7.48 18.47
C ARG A 171 1.47 7.24 17.13
N THR A 172 2.52 7.99 16.81
CA THR A 172 3.26 7.80 15.56
C THR A 172 4.74 7.58 15.82
N VAL A 173 5.35 6.69 15.05
CA VAL A 173 6.79 6.43 15.07
C VAL A 173 7.29 6.42 13.63
N THR A 174 8.35 7.16 13.34
CA THR A 174 8.97 7.17 12.01
C THR A 174 9.94 6.00 11.90
N VAL A 175 9.68 5.12 10.93
CA VAL A 175 10.47 3.89 10.71
C VAL A 175 11.06 3.80 9.30
N GLY A 176 10.77 4.74 8.39
CA GLY A 176 11.18 4.61 6.99
C GLY A 176 10.32 3.62 6.21
N SER A 177 10.66 3.37 4.95
CA SER A 177 9.93 2.46 4.07
C SER A 177 10.75 1.21 3.76
N PRO A 178 10.38 0.02 4.28
CA PRO A 178 11.02 -1.24 3.89
C PRO A 178 10.95 -1.49 2.38
N LEU A 179 9.82 -1.15 1.76
CA LEU A 179 9.62 -1.25 0.31
C LEU A 179 10.66 -0.43 -0.48
N LEU A 180 10.85 0.85 -0.11
CA LEU A 180 11.81 1.71 -0.82
C LEU A 180 13.25 1.36 -0.49
N HIS A 181 13.51 0.91 0.75
CA HIS A 181 14.82 0.39 1.13
C HIS A 181 15.18 -0.83 0.28
N ALA A 182 14.29 -1.83 0.19
CA ALA A 182 14.47 -3.01 -0.66
C ALA A 182 14.66 -2.63 -2.13
N ALA A 183 13.89 -1.67 -2.66
CA ALA A 183 14.07 -1.16 -4.01
C ALA A 183 15.47 -0.55 -4.20
N SER A 184 15.98 0.20 -3.22
CA SER A 184 17.32 0.81 -3.30
C SER A 184 18.48 -0.20 -3.30
N GLN A 185 18.27 -1.39 -2.73
CA GLN A 185 19.24 -2.49 -2.78
C GLN A 185 19.31 -3.17 -4.16
N HIS A 186 18.32 -2.94 -5.03
CA HIS A 186 18.22 -3.53 -6.36
C HIS A 186 18.43 -2.48 -7.45
N GLN A 187 19.60 -1.84 -7.45
CA GLN A 187 19.95 -0.79 -8.40
C GLN A 187 19.78 -1.28 -9.85
N ALA A 188 19.09 -0.47 -10.65
CA ALA A 188 18.96 -0.72 -12.07
C ALA A 188 20.27 -0.34 -12.79
N PRO A 189 20.57 -0.95 -13.96
CA PRO A 189 21.53 -0.38 -14.89
C PRO A 189 21.20 1.08 -15.19
N HIS A 190 22.19 1.87 -15.60
CA HIS A 190 21.97 3.27 -15.94
C HIS A 190 20.87 3.42 -17.01
N VAL A 191 19.79 4.12 -16.64
CA VAL A 191 18.67 4.44 -17.53
C VAL A 191 18.74 5.91 -17.93
N SER A 192 18.85 6.18 -19.23
CA SER A 192 18.83 7.56 -19.73
C SER A 192 17.45 8.20 -19.53
N ARG A 193 17.44 9.44 -19.04
CA ARG A 193 16.22 10.25 -18.85
C ARG A 193 15.53 10.64 -20.16
N PHE A 194 16.19 10.47 -21.30
CA PHE A 194 15.68 10.81 -22.63
C PHE A 194 15.03 9.63 -23.35
N GLU A 195 15.08 8.44 -22.74
CA GLU A 195 14.36 7.27 -23.25
C GLU A 195 12.84 7.49 -23.18
N LYS A 196 12.12 6.75 -24.03
CA LYS A 196 10.66 6.83 -24.06
C LYS A 196 10.07 6.40 -22.70
N PRO A 197 9.29 7.26 -22.03
CA PRO A 197 8.77 6.94 -20.71
C PRO A 197 7.65 5.89 -20.76
N VAL A 198 7.46 5.23 -19.62
CA VAL A 198 6.25 4.45 -19.33
C VAL A 198 5.40 5.23 -18.32
N PHE A 199 4.10 5.32 -18.59
CA PHE A 199 3.12 5.85 -17.67
C PHE A 199 2.44 4.70 -16.94
N LEU A 200 2.58 4.63 -15.61
CA LEU A 200 1.95 3.63 -14.77
C LEU A 200 0.47 3.96 -14.58
N GLY A 201 -0.37 2.98 -14.91
CA GLY A 201 -1.80 3.08 -14.85
C GLY A 201 -2.33 3.16 -13.43
N GLN A 202 -3.36 3.98 -13.23
CA GLN A 202 -4.07 4.14 -11.97
C GLN A 202 -5.56 4.42 -12.20
N LEU A 203 -6.15 3.92 -13.31
CA LEU A 203 -7.55 4.21 -13.66
C LEU A 203 -8.56 3.62 -12.67
N HIS A 204 -8.17 2.60 -11.90
CA HIS A 204 -9.00 2.01 -10.86
C HIS A 204 -9.00 2.83 -9.56
N GLY A 205 -8.12 3.84 -9.43
CA GLY A 205 -8.04 4.68 -8.23
C GLY A 205 -9.36 5.42 -8.01
N ALA A 206 -9.85 5.40 -6.77
CA ALA A 206 -11.08 6.11 -6.40
C ALA A 206 -10.82 7.59 -6.07
N GLU A 207 -9.56 7.95 -5.84
CA GLU A 207 -9.07 9.23 -5.34
C GLU A 207 -9.12 10.33 -6.40
N LEU A 208 -8.86 9.96 -7.66
CA LEU A 208 -9.01 10.83 -8.82
C LEU A 208 -10.14 10.34 -9.72
N SER A 209 -10.88 11.28 -10.31
CA SER A 209 -11.90 10.90 -11.30
C SER A 209 -11.23 10.24 -12.51
N ARG A 210 -11.87 9.19 -13.04
CA ARG A 210 -11.43 8.52 -14.27
C ARG A 210 -11.28 9.50 -15.42
N ALA A 211 -12.20 10.46 -15.58
CA ALA A 211 -12.12 11.47 -16.63
C ALA A 211 -10.86 12.34 -16.50
N ALA A 212 -10.51 12.78 -15.30
CA ALA A 212 -9.29 13.57 -15.05
C ALA A 212 -8.01 12.73 -15.33
N MET A 213 -7.99 11.47 -14.90
CA MET A 213 -6.88 10.56 -15.20
C MET A 213 -6.75 10.27 -16.69
N THR A 214 -7.87 9.96 -17.37
CA THR A 214 -7.88 9.75 -18.82
C THR A 214 -7.32 10.96 -19.55
N ARG A 215 -7.77 12.17 -19.20
CA ARG A 215 -7.28 13.42 -19.80
C ARG A 215 -5.78 13.59 -19.58
N SER A 216 -5.31 13.37 -18.35
CA SER A 216 -3.90 13.50 -17.99
C SER A 216 -3.02 12.51 -18.75
N VAL A 217 -3.37 11.22 -18.74
CA VAL A 217 -2.64 10.18 -19.48
C VAL A 217 -2.61 10.47 -20.97
N THR A 218 -3.77 10.83 -21.56
CA THR A 218 -3.85 11.16 -23.00
C THR A 218 -2.96 12.36 -23.35
N LYS A 219 -2.97 13.41 -22.51
CA LYS A 219 -2.09 14.58 -22.71
C LYS A 219 -0.63 14.19 -22.61
N PHE A 220 -0.25 13.42 -21.59
CA PHE A 220 1.12 12.97 -21.40
C PHE A 220 1.63 12.13 -22.57
N TRP A 221 0.82 11.18 -23.04
CA TRP A 221 1.13 10.36 -24.19
C TRP A 221 1.31 11.19 -25.46
N ARG A 222 0.43 12.18 -25.73
CA ARG A 222 0.59 13.08 -26.88
C ARG A 222 1.86 13.92 -26.80
N LEU A 223 2.31 14.28 -25.60
CA LEU A 223 3.52 15.08 -25.38
C LEU A 223 4.81 14.27 -25.55
N THR A 224 4.81 12.99 -25.20
CA THR A 224 6.06 12.21 -25.01
C THR A 224 6.12 10.92 -25.81
N GLY A 225 5.01 10.48 -26.41
CA GLY A 225 4.89 9.15 -27.01
C GLY A 225 4.92 8.00 -25.99
N ALA A 226 4.74 8.28 -24.69
CA ALA A 226 4.82 7.29 -23.62
C ALA A 226 4.01 6.01 -23.89
N THR A 227 4.50 4.87 -23.41
CA THR A 227 3.65 3.69 -23.32
C THR A 227 2.81 3.73 -22.05
N TYR A 228 1.61 3.17 -22.09
CA TYR A 228 0.76 3.04 -20.91
C TYR A 228 0.85 1.62 -20.37
N ARG A 229 1.13 1.46 -19.08
CA ARG A 229 1.16 0.16 -18.40
C ARG A 229 0.04 0.09 -17.38
N PRO A 230 -1.07 -0.62 -17.66
CA PRO A 230 -2.21 -0.70 -16.74
C PRO A 230 -1.81 -1.30 -15.39
N HIS A 231 -2.41 -0.83 -14.30
CA HIS A 231 -2.31 -1.54 -13.03
C HIS A 231 -3.05 -2.89 -13.10
N PRO A 232 -2.60 -3.96 -12.41
CA PRO A 232 -3.27 -5.27 -12.43
C PRO A 232 -4.77 -5.23 -12.07
N ARG A 233 -5.20 -4.23 -11.29
CA ARG A 233 -6.62 -4.03 -10.92
C ARG A 233 -7.46 -3.30 -11.98
N GLU A 234 -6.90 -2.88 -13.11
CA GLU A 234 -7.63 -2.23 -14.22
C GLU A 234 -8.36 -3.24 -15.12
N GLU A 235 -9.06 -4.19 -14.51
CA GLU A 235 -9.81 -5.24 -15.22
C GLU A 235 -11.30 -4.93 -15.33
N ASP A 236 -11.76 -3.78 -14.83
CA ASP A 236 -13.16 -3.41 -14.97
C ASP A 236 -13.52 -3.04 -16.42
N LYS A 237 -14.80 -3.16 -16.77
CA LYS A 237 -15.28 -2.91 -18.14
C LYS A 237 -14.96 -1.49 -18.63
N LEU A 238 -14.97 -0.49 -17.74
CA LEU A 238 -14.69 0.90 -18.12
C LEU A 238 -13.20 1.10 -18.40
N SER A 239 -12.32 0.51 -17.58
CA SER A 239 -10.87 0.51 -17.84
C SER A 239 -10.57 -0.15 -19.19
N ARG A 240 -11.12 -1.34 -19.46
CA ARG A 240 -10.92 -2.03 -20.74
C ARG A 240 -11.44 -1.23 -21.94
N ALA A 241 -12.61 -0.62 -21.82
CA ALA A 241 -13.15 0.24 -22.88
C ALA A 241 -12.25 1.45 -23.13
N GLN A 242 -11.75 2.10 -22.07
CA GLN A 242 -10.81 3.21 -22.18
C GLN A 242 -9.49 2.78 -22.83
N HIS A 243 -8.96 1.60 -22.48
CA HIS A 243 -7.76 1.05 -23.10
C HIS A 243 -7.99 0.77 -24.59
N ALA A 244 -9.16 0.27 -24.99
CA ALA A 244 -9.49 0.04 -26.40
C ALA A 244 -9.54 1.36 -27.19
N VAL A 245 -10.14 2.42 -26.62
CA VAL A 245 -10.13 3.77 -27.22
C VAL A 245 -8.71 4.26 -27.40
N TRP A 246 -7.85 4.15 -26.39
CA TRP A 246 -6.45 4.57 -26.50
C TRP A 246 -5.66 3.78 -27.54
N ARG A 247 -5.88 2.46 -27.65
CA ARG A 247 -5.27 1.66 -28.72
C ARG A 247 -5.73 2.12 -30.10
N ALA A 248 -7.03 2.39 -30.27
CA ALA A 248 -7.58 2.90 -31.52
C ALA A 248 -7.00 4.28 -31.89
N MET A 249 -6.61 5.09 -30.89
CA MET A 249 -5.90 6.36 -31.09
C MET A 249 -4.39 6.17 -31.37
N GLY A 250 -3.84 4.96 -31.29
CA GLY A 250 -2.43 4.67 -31.53
C GLY A 250 -1.55 4.60 -30.27
N MET A 251 -2.12 4.67 -29.07
CA MET A 251 -1.35 4.50 -27.83
C MET A 251 -0.94 3.04 -27.65
N LYS A 252 0.37 2.81 -27.45
CA LYS A 252 0.88 1.49 -27.06
C LYS A 252 0.57 1.22 -25.59
N ILE A 253 -0.25 0.20 -25.35
CA ILE A 253 -0.58 -0.31 -24.03
C ILE A 253 0.17 -1.63 -23.82
N GLU A 254 0.98 -1.69 -22.77
CA GLU A 254 1.78 -2.86 -22.44
C GLU A 254 1.00 -3.87 -21.61
N ALA A 255 1.40 -5.14 -21.71
CA ALA A 255 0.92 -6.17 -20.81
C ALA A 255 1.42 -5.91 -19.37
N GLY A 256 0.71 -6.46 -18.39
CA GLY A 256 1.13 -6.45 -16.99
C GLY A 256 2.47 -7.18 -16.77
N GLY A 257 2.97 -7.15 -15.55
CA GLY A 257 4.21 -7.83 -15.14
C GLY A 257 4.81 -7.13 -13.91
N SER A 258 6.05 -7.45 -13.56
CA SER A 258 6.69 -6.82 -12.39
C SER A 258 7.08 -5.38 -12.69
N LEU A 259 6.87 -4.47 -11.73
CA LEU A 259 7.42 -3.10 -11.81
C LEU A 259 8.95 -3.10 -11.75
N ALA A 260 9.55 -4.12 -11.12
CA ALA A 260 11.00 -4.30 -11.07
C ALA A 260 11.62 -4.49 -12.47
N GLU A 261 10.86 -4.96 -13.46
CA GLU A 261 11.33 -5.17 -14.83
C GLU A 261 11.32 -3.89 -15.67
N VAL A 262 10.73 -2.80 -15.17
CA VAL A 262 10.77 -1.51 -15.86
C VAL A 262 12.19 -0.95 -15.75
N LEU A 263 12.86 -0.81 -16.90
CA LEU A 263 14.20 -0.21 -17.04
C LEU A 263 14.17 1.01 -17.96
N ARG A 264 13.20 1.91 -17.74
CA ARG A 264 13.03 3.15 -18.51
C ARG A 264 12.40 4.24 -17.66
N PRO A 265 12.47 5.52 -18.08
CA PRO A 265 11.81 6.64 -17.43
C PRO A 265 10.38 6.31 -16.99
N THR A 266 10.10 6.46 -15.69
CA THR A 266 8.82 6.02 -15.09
C THR A 266 8.00 7.22 -14.64
N VAL A 267 6.73 7.26 -15.03
CA VAL A 267 5.82 8.36 -14.70
C VAL A 267 4.50 7.83 -14.18
N ALA A 268 3.92 8.48 -13.17
CA ALA A 268 2.56 8.18 -12.71
C ALA A 268 1.88 9.44 -12.16
N ALA A 269 0.61 9.36 -11.77
CA ALA A 269 -0.01 10.47 -11.05
C ALA A 269 0.36 10.43 -9.56
N PHE A 270 0.25 9.27 -8.92
CA PHE A 270 0.54 9.08 -7.48
C PHE A 270 0.84 7.61 -7.15
N SER A 271 1.60 6.92 -8.00
CA SER A 271 1.96 5.51 -7.78
C SER A 271 3.23 5.39 -6.94
N THR A 272 3.25 4.46 -5.98
CA THR A 272 4.47 4.10 -5.23
C THR A 272 5.61 3.68 -6.16
N GLY A 273 5.26 3.11 -7.33
CA GLY A 273 6.24 2.71 -8.35
C GLY A 273 7.14 3.85 -8.86
N VAL A 274 6.75 5.12 -8.71
CA VAL A 274 7.61 6.27 -9.02
C VAL A 274 8.75 6.39 -7.99
N LEU A 275 8.44 6.21 -6.71
CA LEU A 275 9.46 6.20 -5.66
C LEU A 275 10.33 4.95 -5.73
N GLU A 276 9.76 3.79 -6.03
CA GLU A 276 10.53 2.55 -6.24
C GLU A 276 11.49 2.69 -7.43
N ALA A 277 11.04 3.28 -8.54
CA ALA A 277 11.92 3.58 -9.68
C ALA A 277 13.04 4.55 -9.29
N ALA A 278 12.72 5.64 -8.59
CA ALA A 278 13.72 6.59 -8.10
C ALA A 278 14.73 5.96 -7.15
N ALA A 279 14.28 5.08 -6.23
CA ALA A 279 15.13 4.36 -5.30
C ALA A 279 16.13 3.44 -6.01
N ARG A 280 15.73 2.87 -7.15
CA ARG A 280 16.58 2.05 -8.02
C ARG A 280 17.51 2.84 -8.93
N GLY A 281 17.48 4.18 -8.88
CA GLY A 281 18.24 5.07 -9.76
C GLY A 281 17.64 5.27 -11.15
N ILE A 282 16.39 4.84 -11.38
CA ILE A 282 15.68 5.06 -12.65
C ILE A 282 15.06 6.46 -12.64
N PRO A 283 15.24 7.26 -13.72
CA PRO A 283 14.59 8.56 -13.81
C PRO A 283 13.07 8.43 -13.66
N ALA A 284 12.51 9.13 -12.68
CA ALA A 284 11.09 9.01 -12.35
C ALA A 284 10.44 10.37 -12.06
N TRP A 285 9.19 10.54 -12.49
CA TRP A 285 8.43 11.78 -12.30
C TRP A 285 6.98 11.50 -11.98
N VAL A 286 6.28 12.56 -11.58
CA VAL A 286 4.83 12.59 -11.52
C VAL A 286 4.25 13.49 -12.60
N PHE A 287 3.05 13.15 -13.08
CA PHE A 287 2.33 14.00 -14.02
C PHE A 287 0.83 13.91 -13.84
N HIS A 288 0.20 15.09 -13.83
CA HIS A 288 -1.23 15.27 -13.95
C HIS A 288 -1.50 16.62 -14.62
N ASP A 289 -2.45 16.68 -15.56
CA ASP A 289 -2.70 17.88 -16.38
C ASP A 289 -3.12 19.10 -15.56
N ARG A 290 -3.98 18.88 -14.55
CA ARG A 290 -4.44 19.90 -13.59
C ARG A 290 -4.56 19.27 -12.21
N PRO A 291 -3.45 19.08 -11.48
CA PRO A 291 -3.48 18.35 -10.22
C PRO A 291 -4.41 19.07 -9.23
N PRO A 292 -5.34 18.35 -8.55
CA PRO A 292 -6.03 18.95 -7.42
C PRO A 292 -5.03 19.25 -6.30
N THR A 293 -5.35 20.20 -5.42
CA THR A 293 -4.45 20.67 -4.35
C THR A 293 -3.82 19.53 -3.56
N TRP A 294 -4.63 18.55 -3.15
CA TRP A 294 -4.13 17.41 -2.37
C TRP A 294 -3.08 16.57 -3.11
N LEU A 295 -3.14 16.49 -4.44
CA LEU A 295 -2.19 15.72 -5.24
C LEU A 295 -0.84 16.44 -5.29
N SER A 296 -0.86 17.76 -5.45
CA SER A 296 0.35 18.59 -5.38
C SER A 296 0.98 18.58 -3.98
N GLU A 297 0.17 18.62 -2.92
CA GLU A 297 0.65 18.49 -1.55
C GLU A 297 1.27 17.11 -1.29
N MET A 298 0.65 16.04 -1.83
CA MET A 298 1.20 14.69 -1.75
C MET A 298 2.55 14.62 -2.48
N TRP A 299 2.67 15.22 -3.66
CA TRP A 299 3.94 15.28 -4.38
C TRP A 299 5.03 15.97 -3.57
N ALA A 300 4.72 17.11 -2.97
CA ALA A 300 5.65 17.84 -2.12
C ALA A 300 6.08 17.00 -0.90
N ARG A 301 5.13 16.34 -0.22
CA ARG A 301 5.40 15.51 0.96
C ARG A 301 6.35 14.35 0.67
N TYR A 302 6.26 13.74 -0.51
CA TYR A 302 7.14 12.64 -0.91
C TYR A 302 8.34 13.07 -1.78
N GLY A 303 8.56 14.37 -1.99
CA GLY A 303 9.63 14.87 -2.86
C GLY A 303 9.50 14.45 -4.33
N LEU A 304 8.28 14.15 -4.80
CA LEU A 304 8.01 13.69 -6.16
C LEU A 304 8.14 14.86 -7.14
N ALA A 305 9.03 14.73 -8.12
CA ALA A 305 9.29 15.78 -9.09
C ALA A 305 8.28 15.73 -10.25
N PRO A 306 7.58 16.84 -10.57
CA PRO A 306 6.74 16.91 -11.76
C PRO A 306 7.55 16.77 -13.05
N TRP A 307 6.94 16.15 -14.07
CA TRP A 307 7.54 16.02 -15.39
C TRP A 307 7.96 17.38 -15.97
N GLY A 308 9.12 17.41 -16.63
CA GLY A 308 9.69 18.60 -17.26
C GLY A 308 10.88 19.21 -16.49
N GLY A 309 11.13 18.76 -15.26
CA GLY A 309 12.30 19.13 -14.47
C GLY A 309 13.28 17.97 -14.23
N SER A 310 14.17 18.16 -13.26
CA SER A 310 15.03 17.09 -12.76
C SER A 310 14.20 15.91 -12.24
N PRO A 311 14.67 14.65 -12.39
CA PRO A 311 13.96 13.49 -11.88
C PRO A 311 13.79 13.52 -10.35
N THR A 312 12.79 12.79 -9.87
CA THR A 312 12.60 12.49 -8.44
C THR A 312 13.86 11.86 -7.88
N ARG A 313 14.34 12.39 -6.75
CA ARG A 313 15.51 11.87 -6.05
C ARG A 313 15.07 11.05 -4.84
N PHE A 314 15.58 9.84 -4.74
CA PHE A 314 15.46 9.05 -3.51
C PHE A 314 16.68 9.30 -2.63
N VAL A 315 16.44 9.49 -1.34
CA VAL A 315 17.47 9.54 -0.30
C VAL A 315 17.13 8.45 0.71
N PRO A 316 17.96 7.39 0.84
CA PRO A 316 17.70 6.36 1.83
C PRO A 316 17.76 6.95 3.25
N PRO A 317 16.94 6.45 4.18
CA PRO A 317 17.08 6.82 5.58
C PRO A 317 18.39 6.28 6.17
N ASP A 318 18.89 6.94 7.23
CA ASP A 318 20.10 6.50 7.93
C ASP A 318 19.91 5.17 8.68
N THR A 319 18.68 4.89 9.12
CA THR A 319 18.33 3.65 9.83
C THR A 319 17.65 2.67 8.86
N ASP A 320 18.00 1.38 8.98
CA ASP A 320 17.31 0.30 8.27
C ASP A 320 15.83 0.23 8.70
N PRO A 321 14.88 0.47 7.77
CA PRO A 321 13.46 0.44 8.10
C PRO A 321 12.94 -0.90 8.61
N VAL A 322 13.53 -2.00 8.16
CA VAL A 322 13.14 -3.35 8.60
C VAL A 322 13.49 -3.52 10.07
N GLN A 323 14.70 -3.12 10.47
CA GLN A 323 15.15 -3.19 11.87
C GLN A 323 14.37 -2.22 12.76
N ALA A 324 14.07 -1.02 12.28
CA ALA A 324 13.23 -0.06 13.02
C ALA A 324 11.84 -0.63 13.32
N ILE A 325 11.22 -1.35 12.36
CA ILE A 325 9.95 -2.04 12.60
C ILE A 325 10.14 -3.19 13.60
N VAL A 326 11.19 -4.01 13.47
CA VAL A 326 11.47 -5.11 14.40
C VAL A 326 11.57 -4.62 15.85
N GLU A 327 12.24 -3.49 16.09
CA GLU A 327 12.32 -2.88 17.42
C GLU A 327 10.94 -2.50 17.97
N GLN A 328 10.07 -1.95 17.11
CA GLN A 328 8.69 -1.63 17.49
C GLN A 328 7.85 -2.88 17.75
N LEU A 329 8.06 -3.97 17.00
CA LEU A 329 7.38 -5.25 17.25
C LEU A 329 7.82 -5.85 18.60
N ARG A 330 9.13 -5.87 18.88
CA ARG A 330 9.71 -6.40 20.13
C ARG A 330 9.28 -5.63 21.37
N SER A 331 9.18 -4.31 21.28
CA SER A 331 8.77 -3.48 22.43
C SER A 331 7.33 -3.69 22.88
N HIS A 332 6.50 -4.36 22.08
CA HIS A 332 5.08 -4.61 22.36
C HIS A 332 4.71 -6.11 22.45
N SER A 333 5.65 -7.01 22.16
CA SER A 333 5.51 -8.46 22.34
C SER A 333 5.94 -8.87 23.75
#